data_AF-A0A7S0JCT3-F1
#
_entry.id   AF-A0A7S0JCT3-F1
#
_cell.length_a   1.000
_cell.length_b   1.000
_cell.length_c   1.000
_cell.angle_alpha   90.00
_cell.angle_beta   90.00
_cell.angle_gamma   90.00
#
_symmetry.space_group_name_H-M   'P 1'
#
loop_
_entity.id
_entity.type
_entity.pdbx_description
1 polymer ?
#
loop_
_entity_poly.entity_id
_entity_poly.type
_entity_poly.pdbx_seq_one_letter_code
_entity_poly.pdbx_strand_id
1 'polypeptide(L)'
;GYVLGVGDRHLDNFMLKVGTGAVVGIDFGHAFASATWTLPVPELMAVRFTRQLTSILEPLQSCTLLKTYMVFVLGALRASRLELLRVLEVFIMEPLLDWQNQASRLSAAQLASISTEASQFGAEMGISSDQLDVDMDGAGPASQLDTERDFGRSRLEGARRKLSGG
;
A
#
# COMPACT_ATOMS: atom_id res chain seq x y z
N GLY A 1 0.90 -8.92 6.39
CA GLY A 1 0.62 -8.56 4.98
C GLY A 1 -0.74 -7.92 4.84
N TYR A 2 -1.78 -8.72 4.59
CA TYR A 2 -3.13 -8.25 4.22
C TYR A 2 -3.76 -7.18 5.13
N VAL A 3 -3.78 -7.39 6.46
CA VAL A 3 -4.40 -6.44 7.41
C VAL A 3 -3.75 -5.06 7.32
N LEU A 4 -2.42 -5.03 7.27
CA LEU A 4 -1.63 -3.81 7.15
C LEU A 4 -1.54 -3.27 5.72
N GLY A 5 -2.00 -4.03 4.72
CA GLY A 5 -1.88 -3.63 3.31
C GLY A 5 -0.43 -3.54 2.82
N VAL A 6 0.46 -4.39 3.31
CA VAL A 6 1.83 -4.45 2.78
C VAL A 6 1.79 -5.02 1.37
N GLY A 7 2.22 -4.23 0.38
CA GLY A 7 2.42 -4.64 -1.00
C GLY A 7 3.90 -4.82 -1.34
N ASP A 8 4.20 -4.81 -2.63
CA ASP A 8 5.49 -5.12 -3.24
C ASP A 8 6.04 -6.51 -2.84
N ARG A 9 5.17 -7.53 -2.84
CA ARG A 9 5.53 -8.88 -2.36
C ARG A 9 6.16 -9.75 -3.45
N HIS A 10 7.19 -9.24 -4.14
CA HIS A 10 8.01 -10.02 -5.08
C HIS A 10 8.88 -11.06 -4.36
N LEU A 11 9.56 -11.92 -5.13
CA LEU A 11 10.17 -13.15 -4.57
C LEU A 11 11.35 -12.80 -3.66
N ASP A 12 12.09 -11.74 -3.97
CA ASP A 12 13.25 -11.31 -3.18
C ASP A 12 12.84 -10.73 -1.81
N ASN A 13 11.57 -10.32 -1.66
CA ASN A 13 11.02 -9.88 -0.38
C ASN A 13 10.60 -11.03 0.55
N PHE A 14 10.95 -12.28 0.20
CA PHE A 14 10.77 -13.44 1.06
C PHE A 14 12.10 -14.17 1.30
N MET A 15 12.54 -14.19 2.56
CA MET A 15 13.69 -14.99 2.98
C MET A 15 13.23 -16.36 3.49
N LEU A 16 13.82 -17.43 2.96
CA LEU A 16 13.61 -18.80 3.43
C LEU A 16 14.76 -19.25 4.33
N LYS A 17 14.44 -19.60 5.57
CA LYS A 17 15.40 -20.26 6.47
C LYS A 17 15.43 -21.76 6.18
N VAL A 18 16.45 -22.22 5.45
CA VAL A 18 16.58 -23.62 4.98
C VAL A 18 16.54 -24.65 6.12
N GLY A 19 17.15 -24.35 7.27
CA GLY A 19 17.19 -25.30 8.40
C GLY A 19 15.83 -25.55 9.08
N THR A 20 14.87 -24.64 8.97
CA THR A 20 13.54 -24.77 9.61
C THR A 20 12.38 -24.71 8.63
N GLY A 21 12.63 -24.39 7.37
CA GLY A 21 11.59 -24.11 6.36
C GLY A 21 10.77 -22.84 6.63
N ALA A 22 11.23 -21.97 7.54
CA ALA A 22 10.48 -20.76 7.91
C ALA A 22 10.63 -19.69 6.83
N VAL A 23 9.52 -19.07 6.43
CA VAL A 23 9.49 -17.97 5.48
C VAL A 23 9.30 -16.65 6.23
N VAL A 24 10.20 -15.70 6.01
CA VAL A 24 10.16 -14.37 6.61
C VAL A 24 9.96 -13.35 5.51
N GLY A 25 8.94 -12.52 5.64
CA GLY A 25 8.78 -11.36 4.77
C GLY A 25 9.75 -10.27 5.19
N ILE A 26 10.57 -9.81 4.25
CA ILE A 26 11.41 -8.61 4.41
C ILE A 26 10.87 -7.49 3.54
N ASP A 27 11.38 -6.28 3.77
CA ASP A 27 11.00 -5.03 3.13
C ASP A 27 9.51 -4.67 3.29
N PHE A 28 9.26 -3.63 4.09
CA PHE A 28 7.93 -3.12 4.40
C PHE A 28 7.76 -1.66 3.94
N GLY A 29 8.63 -1.18 3.03
CA GLY A 29 8.56 0.19 2.51
C GLY A 29 7.20 0.53 1.90
N HIS A 30 6.52 -0.47 1.33
CA HIS A 30 5.19 -0.34 0.75
C HIS A 30 4.04 -0.83 1.66
N ALA A 31 3.99 -0.35 2.90
CA ALA A 31 2.89 -0.62 3.84
C ALA A 31 1.63 0.23 3.57
N PHE A 32 0.50 -0.11 4.22
CA PHE A 32 -0.75 0.66 4.19
C PHE A 32 -1.36 0.85 2.80
N ALA A 33 -1.17 -0.11 1.90
CA ALA A 33 -1.63 -0.08 0.52
C ALA A 33 -1.09 1.13 -0.28
N SER A 34 0.10 1.62 0.08
CA SER A 34 0.86 2.58 -0.72
C SER A 34 1.22 1.98 -2.09
N ALA A 35 1.66 0.72 -2.10
CA ALA A 35 2.00 -0.03 -3.32
C ALA A 35 0.94 0.04 -4.43
N THR A 36 -0.35 0.00 -4.10
CA THR A 36 -1.43 0.02 -5.09
C THR A 36 -1.48 1.32 -5.90
N TRP A 37 -0.94 2.42 -5.36
CA TRP A 37 -0.95 3.74 -5.99
C TRP A 37 0.45 4.19 -6.44
N THR A 38 1.51 3.66 -5.82
CA THR A 38 2.90 4.05 -6.11
C THR A 38 3.56 3.19 -7.18
N LEU A 39 3.10 1.95 -7.40
CA LEU A 39 3.65 1.10 -8.46
C LEU A 39 2.96 1.38 -9.81
N PRO A 40 3.72 1.41 -10.93
CA PRO A 40 3.17 1.56 -12.28
C PRO A 40 2.16 0.47 -12.65
N VAL A 41 2.33 -0.73 -12.08
CA VAL A 41 1.38 -1.85 -12.18
C VAL A 41 0.87 -2.16 -10.78
N PRO A 42 -0.43 -1.98 -10.48
CA PRO A 42 -0.95 -2.15 -9.14
C PRO A 42 -0.91 -3.63 -8.72
N GLU A 43 -0.37 -3.90 -7.54
CA GLU A 43 -0.48 -5.23 -6.92
C GLU A 43 -1.89 -5.41 -6.34
N LEU A 44 -2.70 -6.24 -6.99
CA LEU A 44 -4.09 -6.52 -6.58
C LEU A 44 -4.22 -7.75 -5.67
N MET A 45 -3.14 -8.52 -5.47
CA MET A 45 -3.17 -9.74 -4.66
C MET A 45 -2.92 -9.47 -3.19
N ALA A 46 -3.85 -9.91 -2.34
CA ALA A 46 -3.76 -9.79 -0.89
C ALA A 46 -2.69 -10.70 -0.25
N VAL A 47 -2.48 -11.88 -0.85
CA VAL A 47 -1.50 -12.89 -0.43
C VAL A 47 -0.96 -13.57 -1.68
N ARG A 48 0.36 -13.77 -1.73
CA ARG A 48 1.00 -14.52 -2.81
C ARG A 48 0.80 -16.01 -2.60
N PHE A 49 -0.12 -16.60 -3.35
CA PHE A 49 -0.39 -18.04 -3.35
C PHE A 49 -0.22 -18.61 -4.77
N THR A 50 0.98 -19.07 -5.07
CA THR A 50 1.39 -19.51 -6.42
C THR A 50 1.43 -21.03 -6.54
N ARG A 51 1.54 -21.52 -7.79
CA ARG A 51 1.66 -22.95 -8.11
C ARG A 51 2.81 -23.67 -7.40
N GLN A 52 3.90 -22.95 -7.10
CA GLN A 52 5.03 -23.50 -6.36
C GLN A 52 4.62 -23.87 -4.91
N LEU A 53 3.86 -22.99 -4.25
CA LEU A 53 3.34 -23.25 -2.91
C LEU A 53 2.31 -24.38 -2.89
N THR A 54 1.45 -24.46 -3.91
CA THR A 54 0.49 -25.58 -4.00
C THR A 54 1.20 -26.91 -4.22
N SER A 55 2.25 -26.93 -5.05
CA SER A 55 3.00 -28.15 -5.38
C SER A 55 3.80 -28.70 -4.19
N ILE A 56 4.37 -27.83 -3.34
CA ILE A 56 5.11 -28.27 -2.13
C ILE A 56 4.17 -28.92 -1.09
N LEU A 57 2.89 -28.55 -1.12
CA LEU A 57 1.90 -29.03 -0.16
C LEU A 57 1.19 -30.31 -0.62
N GLU A 58 1.44 -30.81 -1.84
CA GLU A 58 0.86 -32.08 -2.30
C GLU A 58 1.41 -33.28 -1.50
N PRO A 59 0.59 -34.30 -1.20
CA PRO A 59 -0.80 -34.51 -1.64
C PRO A 59 -1.86 -33.82 -0.76
N LEU A 60 -1.45 -33.00 0.22
CA LEU A 60 -2.42 -32.30 1.08
C LEU A 60 -3.17 -31.24 0.28
N GLN A 61 -4.43 -31.01 0.65
CA GLN A 61 -5.23 -29.91 0.11
C GLN A 61 -4.70 -28.56 0.65
N SER A 62 -3.74 -27.98 -0.06
CA SER A 62 -3.10 -26.69 0.26
C SER A 62 -4.12 -25.61 0.63
N CYS A 63 -5.18 -25.45 -0.16
CA CYS A 63 -6.26 -24.50 0.12
C CYS A 63 -6.92 -24.73 1.50
N THR A 64 -7.26 -25.97 1.84
CA THR A 64 -7.91 -26.32 3.11
C THR A 64 -6.99 -26.07 4.30
N LEU A 65 -5.72 -26.46 4.16
CA LEU A 65 -4.71 -26.28 5.20
C LEU A 65 -4.48 -24.79 5.49
N LEU A 66 -4.12 -24.03 4.45
CA LEU A 66 -3.86 -22.59 4.57
C LEU A 66 -5.10 -21.83 5.02
N LYS A 67 -6.30 -22.16 4.50
CA LYS A 67 -7.55 -21.51 4.91
C LYS A 67 -7.79 -21.67 6.41
N THR A 68 -7.61 -22.88 6.96
CA THR A 68 -7.83 -23.14 8.39
C THR A 68 -6.92 -22.27 9.25
N TYR A 69 -5.61 -22.23 8.94
CA TYR A 69 -4.67 -21.37 9.67
C TYR A 69 -4.96 -19.88 9.47
N MET A 70 -5.30 -19.45 8.25
CA MET A 70 -5.64 -18.06 7.97
C MET A 70 -6.88 -17.60 8.74
N VAL A 71 -7.91 -18.44 8.85
CA VAL A 71 -9.11 -18.16 9.66
C VAL A 71 -8.74 -18.05 11.13
N PHE A 72 -7.92 -18.96 11.66
CA PHE A 72 -7.48 -18.92 13.05
C PHE A 72 -6.67 -17.65 13.37
N VAL A 73 -5.67 -17.33 12.54
CA VAL A 73 -4.84 -16.14 12.69
C VAL A 73 -5.69 -14.88 12.56
N LEU A 74 -6.59 -14.80 11.58
CA LEU A 74 -7.48 -13.65 11.44
C LEU A 74 -8.43 -13.51 12.63
N GLY A 75 -8.95 -14.62 13.16
CA GLY A 75 -9.74 -14.63 14.40
C GLY A 75 -8.98 -14.06 15.58
N ALA A 76 -7.73 -14.49 15.78
CA ALA A 76 -6.87 -13.96 16.84
C ALA A 76 -6.59 -12.45 16.66
N LEU A 77 -6.29 -12.00 15.45
CA LEU A 77 -6.08 -10.57 15.15
C LEU A 77 -7.34 -9.73 15.40
N ARG A 78 -8.52 -10.28 15.10
CA ARG A 78 -9.81 -9.59 15.34
C ARG A 78 -10.16 -9.52 16.83
N ALA A 79 -9.77 -10.52 17.62
CA ALA A 79 -9.95 -10.51 19.07
C ALA A 79 -9.17 -9.37 19.73
N SER A 80 -7.93 -9.14 19.30
CA SER A 80 -7.06 -8.05 19.79
C SER A 80 -7.07 -6.81 18.88
N ARG A 81 -8.21 -6.51 18.25
CA ARG A 81 -8.30 -5.42 17.27
C ARG A 81 -7.99 -4.04 17.87
N LEU A 82 -8.35 -3.80 19.13
CA LEU A 82 -8.22 -2.49 19.75
C LEU A 82 -6.76 -2.17 20.02
N GLU A 83 -6.01 -3.14 20.52
CA GLU A 83 -4.57 -3.04 20.76
C GLU A 83 -3.82 -2.81 19.45
N LEU A 84 -4.16 -3.59 18.41
CA LEU A 84 -3.57 -3.42 17.08
C LEU A 84 -3.85 -2.04 16.49
N LEU A 85 -5.10 -1.56 16.57
CA LEU A 85 -5.45 -0.24 16.05
C LEU A 85 -4.73 0.90 16.77
N ARG A 86 -4.54 0.80 18.09
CA ARG A 86 -3.76 1.80 18.85
C ARG A 86 -2.30 1.85 18.42
N VAL A 87 -1.67 0.69 18.25
CA VAL A 87 -0.29 0.63 17.76
C VAL A 87 -0.19 1.22 16.35
N LEU A 88 -1.17 0.93 15.48
CA LEU A 88 -1.21 1.49 14.13
C LEU A 88 -1.44 3.00 14.10
N GLU A 89 -2.26 3.51 15.01
CA GLU A 89 -2.49 4.95 15.15
C GLU A 89 -1.20 5.68 15.53
N VAL A 90 -0.44 5.16 16.50
CA VAL A 90 0.87 5.71 16.86
C VAL A 90 1.84 5.62 15.68
N PHE A 91 1.89 4.49 14.99
CA PHE A 91 2.78 4.27 13.86
C PHE A 91 2.51 5.24 12.70
N ILE A 92 1.24 5.52 12.38
CA ILE A 92 0.87 6.44 11.30
C ILE A 92 1.19 7.90 11.65
N MET A 93 1.10 8.24 12.93
CA MET A 93 1.38 9.60 13.43
C MET A 93 2.88 9.89 13.58
N GLU A 94 3.75 8.89 13.39
CA GLU A 94 5.19 9.06 13.52
C GLU A 94 5.76 9.74 12.25
N PRO A 95 6.32 10.95 12.34
CA PRO A 95 6.77 11.75 11.19
C PRO A 95 8.04 11.21 10.51
N LEU A 96 8.65 10.13 11.03
CA LEU A 96 9.88 9.53 10.51
C LEU A 96 9.65 8.54 9.36
N LEU A 97 8.40 8.18 9.09
CA LEU A 97 8.07 7.23 8.03
C LEU A 97 7.92 8.02 6.71
N ASP A 98 8.97 7.99 5.89
CA ASP A 98 9.13 8.70 4.60
C ASP A 98 8.12 8.33 3.48
N TRP A 99 7.12 7.47 3.74
CA TRP A 99 6.07 7.11 2.77
C TRP A 99 5.25 8.32 2.32
N GLN A 100 5.15 9.36 3.16
CA GLN A 100 4.46 10.62 2.84
C GLN A 100 5.25 11.45 1.83
N ASN A 101 6.57 11.58 2.04
CA ASN A 101 7.48 12.23 1.09
C ASN A 101 7.53 11.48 -0.24
N GLN A 102 7.50 10.15 -0.20
CA GLN A 102 7.51 9.31 -1.40
C GLN A 102 6.20 9.36 -2.17
N ALA A 103 5.04 9.36 -1.49
CA ALA A 103 3.72 9.52 -2.12
C ALA A 103 3.57 10.91 -2.78
N SER A 104 3.97 11.99 -2.09
CA SER A 104 3.89 13.36 -2.61
C SER A 104 4.82 13.58 -3.82
N ARG A 105 6.02 12.98 -3.81
CA ARG A 105 6.94 13.04 -4.96
C ARG A 105 6.39 12.27 -6.17
N LEU A 106 5.74 11.13 -5.94
CA LEU A 106 5.19 10.31 -7.01
C LEU A 106 3.92 10.93 -7.62
N SER A 107 3.04 11.53 -6.80
CA SER A 107 1.88 12.27 -7.33
C SER A 107 2.30 13.52 -8.12
N ALA A 108 3.33 14.23 -7.65
CA ALA A 108 3.90 15.36 -8.39
C ALA A 108 4.52 14.92 -9.73
N ALA A 109 5.22 13.78 -9.75
CA ALA A 109 5.77 13.22 -10.98
C ALA A 109 4.70 12.75 -11.98
N GLN A 110 3.59 12.17 -11.50
CA GLN A 110 2.44 11.76 -12.33
C GLN A 110 1.67 12.96 -12.89
N LEU A 111 1.47 14.02 -12.10
CA LEU A 111 0.86 15.25 -12.58
C LEU A 111 1.74 15.94 -13.64
N ALA A 112 3.07 15.92 -13.46
CA ALA A 112 4.01 16.45 -14.44
C ALA A 112 4.03 15.66 -15.76
N SER A 113 3.87 14.33 -15.73
CA SER A 113 3.74 13.55 -16.97
C SER A 113 2.43 13.85 -17.69
N ILE A 114 1.30 13.98 -16.98
CA ILE A 114 0.00 14.31 -17.57
C ILE A 114 0.00 15.72 -18.17
N SER A 115 0.61 16.71 -17.49
CA SER A 115 0.72 18.07 -18.05
C SER A 115 1.59 18.10 -19.30
N THR A 116 2.66 17.29 -19.34
CA THR A 116 3.54 17.19 -20.52
C THR A 116 2.81 16.57 -21.70
N GLU A 117 2.06 15.49 -21.49
CA GLU A 117 1.23 14.84 -22.53
C GLU A 117 0.11 15.77 -23.02
N ALA A 118 -0.54 16.53 -22.12
CA ALA A 118 -1.57 17.49 -22.46
C ALA A 118 -1.02 18.68 -23.27
N SER A 119 0.16 19.20 -22.92
CA SER A 119 0.84 20.24 -23.71
C SER A 119 1.28 19.74 -25.08
N GLN A 120 1.71 18.48 -25.18
CA GLN A 120 2.12 17.87 -26.45
C GLN A 120 0.92 17.67 -27.40
N PHE A 121 -0.23 17.24 -26.85
CA PHE A 121 -1.49 17.12 -27.59
C PHE A 121 -2.09 18.48 -27.97
N GLY A 122 -2.00 19.48 -27.09
CA GLY A 122 -2.44 20.86 -27.36
C GLY A 122 -1.63 21.54 -28.47
N ALA A 123 -0.33 21.24 -28.55
CA ALA A 123 0.55 21.71 -29.63
C ALA A 123 0.20 21.11 -31.00
N GLU A 124 -0.21 19.84 -31.07
CA GLU A 124 -0.67 19.20 -32.31
C GLU A 124 -2.04 19.73 -32.78
N MET A 125 -2.92 20.12 -31.86
CA MET A 125 -4.24 20.72 -32.18
C MET A 125 -4.23 22.24 -32.36
N GLY A 126 -3.08 22.91 -32.23
CA GLY A 126 -2.94 24.35 -32.47
C GLY A 126 -3.64 25.24 -31.44
N ILE A 127 -3.82 24.75 -30.21
CA ILE A 127 -4.45 25.52 -29.11
C ILE A 127 -3.36 26.36 -28.42
N SER A 128 -3.50 27.69 -28.41
CA SER A 128 -2.54 28.62 -27.80
C SER A 128 -2.44 28.44 -26.28
N SER A 129 -1.22 28.48 -25.75
CA SER A 129 -0.87 28.22 -24.34
C SER A 129 -1.26 29.33 -23.36
N ASP A 130 -1.75 30.48 -23.83
CA ASP A 130 -1.97 31.69 -23.01
C ASP A 130 -3.22 31.66 -22.10
N GLN A 131 -3.88 30.51 -21.93
CA GLN A 131 -5.14 30.40 -21.16
C GLN A 131 -5.14 29.33 -20.04
N LEU A 132 -3.99 28.82 -19.61
CA LEU A 132 -3.92 27.81 -18.55
C LEU A 132 -2.94 28.17 -17.41
N ASP A 133 -3.01 29.40 -16.89
CA ASP A 133 -2.43 29.71 -15.58
C ASP A 133 -3.44 29.38 -14.48
N VAL A 134 -3.33 28.17 -13.93
CA VAL A 134 -4.00 27.81 -12.68
C VAL A 134 -3.10 28.28 -11.54
N ASP A 135 -3.52 29.34 -10.84
CA ASP A 135 -2.86 29.82 -9.62
C ASP A 135 -2.64 28.67 -8.63
N MET A 136 -1.37 28.30 -8.42
CA MET A 136 -0.93 27.23 -7.53
C MET A 136 -0.24 27.77 -6.26
N ASP A 137 -0.53 29.01 -5.84
CA ASP A 137 0.10 29.65 -4.67
C ASP A 137 -0.65 29.43 -3.33
N GLY A 138 -1.34 28.28 -3.18
CA GLY A 138 -2.26 28.02 -2.08
C GLY A 138 -1.83 26.99 -1.02
N ALA A 139 -0.56 26.58 -0.93
CA ALA A 139 -0.14 25.53 0.01
C ALA A 139 0.76 26.07 1.13
N GLY A 140 0.15 26.60 2.20
CA GLY A 140 0.85 26.90 3.44
C GLY A 140 1.22 25.62 4.22
N PRO A 141 2.17 25.68 5.18
CA PRO A 141 2.58 24.52 5.97
C PRO A 141 1.44 23.90 6.79
N ALA A 142 0.40 24.68 7.15
CA ALA A 142 -0.77 24.18 7.86
C ALA A 142 -1.67 23.30 6.98
N SER A 143 -1.86 23.64 5.70
CA SER A 143 -2.67 22.83 4.78
C SER A 143 -1.97 21.51 4.40
N GLN A 144 -0.64 21.49 4.40
CA GLN A 144 0.14 20.25 4.19
C GLN A 144 -0.03 19.30 5.38
N LEU A 145 0.11 19.78 6.62
CA LEU A 145 -0.07 18.97 7.84
C LEU A 145 -1.49 18.40 8.00
N ASP A 146 -2.52 19.15 7.61
CA ASP A 146 -3.90 18.68 7.68
C ASP A 146 -4.18 17.61 6.60
N THR A 147 -3.65 17.79 5.40
CA THR A 147 -3.72 16.78 4.32
C THR A 147 -2.96 15.50 4.69
N GLU A 148 -1.80 15.64 5.35
CA GLU A 148 -0.97 14.52 5.84
C GLU A 148 -1.70 13.69 6.91
N ARG A 149 -2.37 14.36 7.86
CA ARG A 149 -3.17 13.71 8.90
C ARG A 149 -4.36 12.96 8.33
N ASP A 150 -5.02 13.52 7.32
CA ASP A 150 -6.17 12.90 6.67
C ASP A 150 -5.77 11.67 5.84
N PHE A 151 -4.60 11.72 5.20
CA PHE A 151 -4.04 10.58 4.46
C PHE A 151 -3.76 9.40 5.38
N GLY A 152 -3.12 9.64 6.53
CA GLY A 152 -2.89 8.63 7.57
C GLY A 152 -4.18 8.01 8.10
N ARG A 153 -5.20 8.83 8.39
CA ARG A 153 -6.51 8.36 8.88
C ARG A 153 -7.21 7.43 7.90
N SER A 154 -7.22 7.77 6.60
CA SER A 154 -7.84 6.92 5.56
C SER A 154 -7.22 5.51 5.51
N ARG A 155 -5.91 5.39 5.73
CA ARG A 155 -5.22 4.10 5.77
C ARG A 155 -5.53 3.30 7.03
N LEU A 156 -5.63 3.96 8.18
CA LEU A 156 -6.07 3.35 9.43
C LEU A 156 -7.49 2.78 9.30
N GLU A 157 -8.38 3.49 8.61
CA GLU A 157 -9.73 3.00 8.31
C GLU A 157 -9.72 1.74 7.42
N GLY A 158 -8.78 1.66 6.48
CA GLY A 158 -8.56 0.43 5.69
C GLY A 158 -8.24 -0.78 6.55
N ALA A 159 -7.32 -0.64 7.51
CA ALA A 159 -6.99 -1.70 8.46
C ALA A 159 -8.17 -2.02 9.39
N ARG A 160 -8.88 -0.99 9.87
CA ARG A 160 -10.06 -1.12 10.73
C ARG A 160 -11.17 -1.93 10.07
N ARG A 161 -11.48 -1.66 8.80
CA ARG A 161 -12.50 -2.41 8.03
C ARG A 161 -12.16 -3.91 7.92
N LYS A 162 -10.89 -4.24 7.65
CA LYS A 162 -10.42 -5.63 7.56
C LYS A 162 -10.52 -6.37 8.90
N LEU A 163 -10.28 -5.65 10.01
CA LEU A 163 -10.38 -6.18 11.37
C LEU A 163 -11.83 -6.22 11.91
N SER A 164 -12.76 -5.43 11.36
CA SER A 164 -14.18 -5.51 11.74
C SER A 164 -14.93 -6.64 11.04
N GLY A 165 -14.35 -7.24 10.00
CA GLY A 165 -14.95 -8.36 9.28
C GLY A 165 -16.07 -7.98 8.31
N GLY A 166 -16.01 -6.75 7.78
CA GLY A 166 -16.82 -6.35 6.62
C GLY A 166 -16.38 -7.06 5.35
#